data_AF-A0A7S2LT10-F1
#
_entry.id   AF-A0A7S2LT10-F1
#
_cell.length_a   1.000
_cell.length_b   1.000
_cell.length_c   1.000
_cell.angle_alpha   90.00
_cell.angle_beta   90.00
_cell.angle_gamma   90.00
#
_symmetry.space_group_name_H-M   'P 1'
#
loop_
_entity.id
_entity.type
_entity.pdbx_description
1 polymer ?
#
loop_
_entity_poly.entity_id
_entity_poly.type
_entity_poly.pdbx_seq_one_letter_code
_entity_poly.pdbx_strand_id
1 'polypeptide(L)'
;MPEATVHRGIIKLNLRNLHQCTVIVKCKIITGTIEISHCEDVTLIVEGDDATAATIQADLCTNLDIQFHDAPSGKNIPLRVRDTNSGPTTTLFWGQDVNDRIYHAGVSNLRVRTYRDGFVDLDTTSDYKKNGAKAIGNAAAEEVQFVTSVIEDELITERVLKPGDSKEIKQGARPMTERELRELEKKKSQIEEALDEKLKDLIQIKDKNGGGAVVQQAEKKAVEKEEVIEEVYASATKEEIEAIVSSIEDQKAKGNEAFTSGEYAQAILLYTMALDEAARLPDVSSVTEKLSSSVISEPLEQLFPRHVILSNRSACFLKLGHHEKALKDGSDAEILNPAYVKGVFRKGLALHAMGRYREAIDALAKAQKVEPKNKQIKQALQFAEVRLHQEMRKRMET
;
A
#
# COMPACT_ATOMS: atom_id res chain seq x y z
N MET A 1 -30.06 -36.92 7.72
CA MET A 1 -29.03 -36.07 8.35
C MET A 1 -29.51 -34.64 8.16
N PRO A 2 -29.66 -33.82 9.21
CA PRO A 2 -29.97 -32.41 9.00
C PRO A 2 -28.80 -31.77 8.25
N GLU A 3 -29.09 -31.08 7.15
CA GLU A 3 -28.09 -30.35 6.37
C GLU A 3 -27.39 -29.33 7.27
N ALA A 4 -26.06 -29.37 7.30
CA ALA A 4 -25.26 -28.42 8.05
C ALA A 4 -25.59 -27.00 7.58
N THR A 5 -26.07 -26.17 8.48
CA THR A 5 -26.36 -24.77 8.19
C THR A 5 -25.05 -24.03 7.99
N VAL A 6 -24.66 -23.79 6.73
CA VAL A 6 -23.45 -23.05 6.39
C VAL A 6 -23.68 -21.57 6.68
N HIS A 7 -23.23 -21.11 7.84
CA HIS A 7 -23.22 -19.68 8.16
C HIS A 7 -22.09 -18.98 7.40
N ARG A 8 -22.44 -18.29 6.31
CA ARG A 8 -21.54 -17.37 5.59
C ARG A 8 -21.47 -16.04 6.34
N GLY A 9 -20.77 -16.03 7.47
CA GLY A 9 -20.61 -14.86 8.33
C GLY A 9 -19.14 -14.56 8.60
N ILE A 10 -18.86 -13.28 8.89
CA ILE A 10 -17.56 -12.86 9.40
C ILE A 10 -17.40 -13.40 10.82
N ILE A 11 -16.54 -14.40 11.01
CA ILE A 11 -16.24 -14.95 12.33
C ILE A 11 -15.10 -14.13 12.95
N LYS A 12 -15.37 -13.50 14.10
CA LYS A 12 -14.37 -12.92 15.01
C LYS A 12 -14.25 -13.81 16.23
N LEU A 13 -13.03 -14.25 16.56
CA LEU A 13 -12.78 -15.01 17.77
C LEU A 13 -12.13 -14.12 18.81
N ASN A 14 -12.77 -14.00 19.97
CA ASN A 14 -12.27 -13.26 21.11
C ASN A 14 -12.33 -14.16 22.35
N LEU A 15 -11.18 -14.62 22.82
CA LEU A 15 -11.03 -15.51 23.96
C LEU A 15 -10.59 -14.67 25.15
N ARG A 16 -11.42 -14.58 26.19
CA ARG A 16 -11.11 -13.78 27.38
C ARG A 16 -11.40 -14.53 28.66
N ASN A 17 -10.54 -14.37 29.67
CA ASN A 17 -10.74 -14.91 31.01
C ASN A 17 -10.98 -16.43 31.03
N LEU A 18 -10.37 -17.16 30.07
CA LEU A 18 -10.46 -18.60 29.99
C LEU A 18 -9.37 -19.24 30.86
N HIS A 19 -9.73 -20.33 31.53
CA HIS A 19 -8.84 -21.05 32.43
C HIS A 19 -8.95 -22.56 32.13
N GLN A 20 -7.81 -23.25 32.02
CA GLN A 20 -7.73 -24.71 31.91
C GLN A 20 -8.63 -25.29 30.83
N CYS A 21 -8.52 -24.80 29.60
CA CYS A 21 -9.41 -25.22 28.52
C CYS A 21 -8.72 -25.32 27.16
N THR A 22 -9.35 -26.11 26.29
CA THR A 22 -8.95 -26.26 24.89
C THR A 22 -10.03 -25.68 23.99
N VAL A 23 -9.64 -24.76 23.10
CA VAL A 23 -10.49 -24.18 22.08
C VAL A 23 -10.07 -24.73 20.72
N ILE A 24 -10.99 -25.35 20.00
CA ILE A 24 -10.73 -25.92 18.67
C ILE A 24 -11.48 -25.12 17.62
N VAL A 25 -10.75 -24.59 16.65
CA VAL A 25 -11.25 -23.81 15.52
C VAL A 25 -11.16 -24.65 14.25
N LYS A 26 -12.32 -25.00 13.70
CA LYS A 26 -12.45 -25.81 12.46
C LYS A 26 -13.09 -25.03 11.31
N CYS A 27 -13.05 -23.70 11.37
CA CYS A 27 -13.72 -22.83 10.42
C CYS A 27 -12.90 -21.58 10.10
N LYS A 28 -13.25 -20.94 8.98
CA LYS A 28 -12.55 -19.78 8.46
C LYS A 28 -12.76 -18.55 9.35
N ILE A 29 -11.67 -17.97 9.88
CA ILE A 29 -11.71 -16.70 10.63
C ILE A 29 -11.46 -15.54 9.67
N ILE A 30 -12.53 -14.86 9.25
CA ILE A 30 -12.50 -13.84 8.18
C ILE A 30 -12.06 -12.46 8.70
N THR A 31 -12.09 -12.22 10.01
CA THR A 31 -11.77 -10.91 10.61
C THR A 31 -10.29 -10.53 10.65
N GLY A 32 -9.41 -11.39 10.17
CA GLY A 32 -7.97 -11.11 10.08
C GLY A 32 -7.20 -11.26 11.40
N THR A 33 -7.85 -11.39 12.56
CA THR A 33 -7.16 -11.57 13.86
C THR A 33 -7.99 -12.38 14.86
N ILE A 34 -7.34 -13.36 15.53
CA ILE A 34 -7.84 -13.99 16.76
C ILE A 34 -7.28 -13.21 17.96
N GLU A 35 -8.17 -12.75 18.84
CA GLU A 35 -7.78 -12.05 20.07
C GLU A 35 -7.87 -12.99 21.27
N ILE A 36 -6.81 -13.08 22.07
CA ILE A 36 -6.72 -13.88 23.29
C ILE A 36 -6.25 -12.94 24.40
N SER A 37 -6.97 -12.87 25.52
CA SER A 37 -6.50 -12.03 26.62
C SER A 37 -6.90 -12.55 27.99
N HIS A 38 -6.04 -12.34 29.00
CA HIS A 38 -6.31 -12.73 30.39
C HIS A 38 -6.63 -14.23 30.53
N CYS A 39 -5.90 -15.09 29.81
CA CYS A 39 -6.14 -16.53 29.80
C CYS A 39 -5.01 -17.28 30.51
N GLU A 40 -5.34 -18.39 31.18
CA GLU A 40 -4.38 -19.25 31.89
C GLU A 40 -4.59 -20.72 31.54
N ASP A 41 -3.51 -21.45 31.23
CA ASP A 41 -3.56 -22.87 30.85
C ASP A 41 -4.53 -23.14 29.68
N VAL A 42 -4.38 -22.37 28.60
CA VAL A 42 -5.26 -22.45 27.43
C VAL A 42 -4.53 -23.03 26.22
N THR A 43 -5.16 -23.99 25.56
CA THR A 43 -4.72 -24.50 24.26
C THR A 43 -5.66 -24.03 23.16
N LEU A 44 -5.15 -23.31 22.17
CA LEU A 44 -5.86 -22.99 20.93
C LEU A 44 -5.38 -23.93 19.82
N ILE A 45 -6.30 -24.68 19.23
CA ILE A 45 -6.05 -25.56 18.10
C ILE A 45 -6.79 -25.01 16.88
N VAL A 46 -6.07 -24.68 15.82
CA VAL A 46 -6.63 -24.38 14.50
C VAL A 46 -6.40 -25.60 13.63
N GLU A 47 -7.47 -26.29 13.25
CA GLU A 47 -7.39 -27.60 12.60
C GLU A 47 -8.37 -27.71 11.43
N GLY A 48 -7.87 -28.24 10.31
CA GLY A 48 -8.66 -28.63 9.16
C GLY A 48 -8.61 -27.63 8.01
N ASP A 49 -8.88 -28.12 6.81
CA ASP A 49 -8.72 -27.40 5.53
C ASP A 49 -9.46 -26.06 5.44
N ASP A 50 -10.55 -25.90 6.20
CA ASP A 50 -11.37 -24.69 6.21
C ASP A 50 -10.97 -23.71 7.32
N ALA A 51 -10.10 -24.10 8.26
CA ALA A 51 -9.68 -23.30 9.39
C ALA A 51 -8.48 -22.43 9.04
N THR A 52 -8.66 -21.12 9.01
CA THR A 52 -7.59 -20.16 8.67
C THR A 52 -7.49 -19.07 9.72
N ALA A 53 -6.26 -18.69 10.08
CA ALA A 53 -5.97 -17.59 10.99
C ALA A 53 -4.65 -16.93 10.58
N ALA A 54 -4.67 -15.71 10.06
CA ALA A 54 -3.42 -15.02 9.64
C ALA A 54 -2.68 -14.37 10.82
N THR A 55 -3.43 -13.74 11.73
CA THR A 55 -2.87 -12.99 12.86
C THR A 55 -3.47 -13.49 14.16
N ILE A 56 -2.63 -13.64 15.19
CA ILE A 56 -3.08 -13.83 16.57
C ILE A 56 -2.52 -12.68 17.42
N GLN A 57 -3.37 -12.10 18.25
CA GLN A 57 -3.00 -11.13 19.28
C GLN A 57 -3.26 -11.77 20.65
N ALA A 58 -2.22 -11.93 21.45
CA ALA A 58 -2.31 -12.53 22.78
C ALA A 58 -1.75 -11.61 23.87
N ASP A 59 -2.59 -11.20 24.82
CA ASP A 59 -2.22 -10.24 25.85
C ASP A 59 -2.50 -10.75 27.26
N LEU A 60 -1.53 -10.64 28.17
CA LEU A 60 -1.69 -10.97 29.60
C LEU A 60 -2.14 -12.43 29.82
N CYS A 61 -1.46 -13.39 29.18
CA CYS A 61 -1.78 -14.82 29.29
C CYS A 61 -0.65 -15.62 29.96
N THR A 62 -0.97 -16.75 30.57
CA THR A 62 0.00 -17.69 31.14
C THR A 62 -0.23 -19.10 30.60
N ASN A 63 0.84 -19.81 30.22
CA ASN A 63 0.76 -21.17 29.66
C ASN A 63 -0.18 -21.24 28.46
N LEU A 64 0.07 -20.40 27.46
CA LEU A 64 -0.72 -20.35 26.24
C LEU A 64 -0.06 -21.22 25.17
N ASP A 65 -0.79 -22.20 24.67
CA ASP A 65 -0.31 -23.11 23.64
C ASP A 65 -1.16 -22.98 22.38
N ILE A 66 -0.51 -22.64 21.26
CA ILE A 66 -1.17 -22.42 19.98
C ILE A 66 -0.67 -23.46 18.98
N GLN A 67 -1.61 -24.21 18.40
CA GLN A 67 -1.31 -25.31 17.49
C GLN A 67 -2.05 -25.12 16.17
N PHE A 68 -1.31 -25.22 15.07
CA PHE A 68 -1.85 -25.18 13.71
C PHE A 68 -1.69 -26.56 13.07
N HIS A 69 -2.79 -27.28 12.86
CA HIS A 69 -2.81 -28.62 12.26
C HIS A 69 -3.32 -28.56 10.84
N ASP A 70 -2.39 -28.65 9.88
CA ASP A 70 -2.67 -28.53 8.44
C ASP A 70 -3.57 -27.32 8.10
N ALA A 71 -3.48 -26.27 8.93
CA ALA A 71 -4.30 -25.08 8.83
C ALA A 71 -3.76 -24.17 7.71
N PRO A 72 -4.55 -23.78 6.71
CA PRO A 72 -4.06 -22.88 5.66
C PRO A 72 -3.77 -21.47 6.19
N SER A 73 -2.81 -20.79 5.55
CA SER A 73 -2.57 -19.37 5.82
C SER A 73 -3.78 -18.53 5.36
N GLY A 74 -4.03 -17.40 6.05
CA GLY A 74 -5.21 -16.58 5.80
C GLY A 74 -5.18 -15.76 4.51
N LYS A 75 -4.01 -15.55 3.87
CA LYS A 75 -3.85 -14.69 2.69
C LYS A 75 -3.85 -15.43 1.35
N ASN A 76 -3.71 -16.76 1.33
CA ASN A 76 -3.73 -17.57 0.13
C ASN A 76 -4.79 -18.66 0.24
N ILE A 77 -5.97 -18.41 -0.32
CA ILE A 77 -6.98 -19.44 -0.50
C ILE A 77 -6.96 -19.84 -1.98
N PRO A 78 -6.43 -21.02 -2.35
CA PRO A 78 -6.83 -21.63 -3.59
C PRO A 78 -8.32 -21.90 -3.52
N LEU A 79 -9.07 -21.39 -4.50
CA LEU A 79 -10.46 -21.80 -4.70
C LEU A 79 -10.45 -23.32 -4.84
N ARG A 80 -11.02 -24.05 -3.87
CA ARG A 80 -11.44 -25.44 -4.10
C ARG A 80 -12.56 -25.41 -5.15
N VAL A 81 -12.18 -25.30 -6.42
CA VAL A 81 -13.04 -25.67 -7.53
C VAL A 81 -12.92 -27.18 -7.63
N ARG A 82 -13.92 -27.89 -7.09
CA ARG A 82 -14.28 -29.16 -7.70
C ARG A 82 -14.71 -28.81 -9.12
N ASP A 83 -13.98 -29.37 -10.07
CA ASP A 83 -14.19 -29.35 -11.52
C ASP A 83 -13.31 -28.40 -12.36
N THR A 84 -12.45 -29.07 -13.14
CA THR A 84 -11.81 -28.67 -14.40
C THR A 84 -10.53 -27.82 -14.37
N ASN A 85 -9.46 -28.43 -14.89
CA ASN A 85 -8.34 -27.85 -15.66
C ASN A 85 -7.77 -26.49 -15.23
N SER A 86 -7.14 -26.42 -14.07
CA SER A 86 -6.18 -25.35 -13.75
C SER A 86 -4.92 -25.94 -13.12
N GLY A 87 -3.77 -25.34 -13.42
CA GLY A 87 -2.44 -25.84 -13.05
C GLY A 87 -2.20 -25.99 -11.53
N PRO A 88 -0.97 -26.36 -11.10
CA PRO A 88 -0.70 -26.67 -9.71
C PRO A 88 -0.95 -25.45 -8.83
N THR A 89 -1.95 -25.55 -7.95
CA THR A 89 -2.23 -24.56 -6.91
C THR A 89 -1.55 -25.03 -5.64
N THR A 90 -0.49 -24.33 -5.22
CA THR A 90 0.18 -24.60 -3.94
C THR A 90 -0.62 -23.94 -2.82
N THR A 91 -1.30 -24.74 -1.99
CA THR A 91 -1.87 -24.27 -0.72
C THR A 91 -0.71 -23.90 0.21
N LEU A 92 -0.65 -22.66 0.68
CA LEU A 92 0.26 -22.29 1.77
C LEU A 92 -0.41 -22.60 3.10
N PHE A 93 0.31 -23.30 3.96
CA PHE A 93 -0.11 -23.56 5.33
C PHE A 93 0.41 -22.47 6.27
N TRP A 94 -0.24 -22.32 7.42
CA TRP A 94 0.20 -21.38 8.44
C TRP A 94 1.64 -21.72 8.85
N GLY A 95 2.51 -20.73 8.79
CA GLY A 95 3.94 -20.93 8.97
C GLY A 95 4.75 -20.95 7.66
N GLN A 96 4.10 -20.96 6.50
CA GLN A 96 4.78 -20.86 5.19
C GLN A 96 4.64 -19.47 4.56
N ASP A 97 3.72 -18.62 5.05
CA ASP A 97 3.59 -17.24 4.60
C ASP A 97 4.36 -16.30 5.54
N VAL A 98 5.18 -15.43 4.95
CA VAL A 98 5.95 -14.38 5.64
C VAL A 98 5.07 -13.36 6.40
N ASN A 99 3.76 -13.34 6.11
CA ASN A 99 2.76 -12.51 6.78
C ASN A 99 2.11 -13.16 8.00
N ASP A 100 2.30 -14.46 8.22
CA ASP A 100 1.74 -15.14 9.40
C ASP A 100 2.45 -14.64 10.66
N ARG A 101 1.69 -14.05 11.59
CA ARG A 101 2.25 -13.38 12.77
C ARG A 101 1.44 -13.62 14.02
N ILE A 102 2.17 -13.80 15.14
CA ILE A 102 1.60 -13.82 16.49
C ILE A 102 2.20 -12.67 17.27
N TYR A 103 1.39 -11.67 17.56
CA TYR A 103 1.74 -10.56 18.43
C TYR A 103 1.39 -10.91 19.87
N HIS A 104 2.28 -10.60 20.80
CA HIS A 104 1.99 -10.82 22.21
C HIS A 104 2.65 -9.83 23.15
N ALA A 105 1.96 -9.51 24.26
CA ALA A 105 2.47 -8.67 25.34
C ALA A 105 2.05 -9.24 26.70
N GLY A 106 2.99 -9.30 27.65
CA GLY A 106 2.73 -9.84 28.98
C GLY A 106 2.32 -11.32 29.00
N VAL A 107 2.76 -12.11 28.01
CA VAL A 107 2.49 -13.56 27.95
C VAL A 107 3.67 -14.36 28.48
N SER A 108 3.44 -15.27 29.42
CA SER A 108 4.45 -16.21 29.94
C SER A 108 4.20 -17.63 29.47
N ASN A 109 5.26 -18.33 29.08
CA ASN A 109 5.22 -19.69 28.54
C ASN A 109 4.27 -19.79 27.32
N LEU A 110 4.51 -18.93 26.32
CA LEU A 110 3.86 -19.05 25.02
C LEU A 110 4.56 -20.16 24.24
N ARG A 111 3.78 -21.15 23.78
CA ARG A 111 4.25 -22.17 22.84
C ARG A 111 3.46 -22.10 21.55
N VAL A 112 4.15 -22.20 20.42
CA VAL A 112 3.55 -22.17 19.10
C VAL A 112 4.06 -23.36 18.30
N ARG A 113 3.15 -24.13 17.73
CA ARG A 113 3.47 -25.32 16.94
C ARG A 113 2.69 -25.37 15.64
N THR A 114 3.37 -25.80 14.58
CA THR A 114 2.73 -26.19 13.33
C THR A 114 2.86 -27.69 13.16
N TYR A 115 1.82 -28.31 12.62
CA TYR A 115 1.79 -29.72 12.30
C TYR A 115 1.52 -29.91 10.80
N ARG A 116 2.18 -30.91 10.23
CA ARG A 116 2.01 -31.39 8.86
C ARG A 116 1.84 -32.89 8.87
N ASP A 117 0.74 -33.38 8.28
CA ASP A 117 0.44 -34.81 8.23
C ASP A 117 0.53 -35.51 9.60
N GLY A 118 0.16 -34.80 10.67
CA GLY A 118 0.21 -35.28 12.06
C GLY A 118 1.59 -35.21 12.75
N PHE A 119 2.63 -34.74 12.08
CA PHE A 119 3.96 -34.53 12.66
C PHE A 119 4.19 -33.05 12.99
N VAL A 120 4.96 -32.78 14.05
CA VAL A 120 5.40 -31.40 14.36
C VAL A 120 6.38 -30.96 13.28
N ASP A 121 6.04 -29.88 12.60
CA ASP A 121 6.82 -29.27 11.52
C ASP A 121 7.71 -28.16 12.09
N LEU A 122 7.12 -27.19 12.80
CA LEU A 122 7.83 -26.13 13.52
C LEU A 122 7.33 -26.02 14.97
N ASP A 123 8.25 -25.71 15.89
CA ASP A 123 7.95 -25.49 17.32
C ASP A 123 8.82 -24.35 17.85
N THR A 124 8.21 -23.38 18.52
CA THR A 124 8.94 -22.36 19.26
C THR A 124 8.28 -22.08 20.60
N THR A 125 9.11 -21.63 21.53
CA THR A 125 8.67 -21.14 22.82
C THR A 125 9.17 -19.71 23.01
N SER A 126 8.27 -18.85 23.46
CA SER A 126 8.62 -17.51 23.89
C SER A 126 8.32 -17.37 25.36
N ASP A 127 9.35 -17.46 26.18
CA ASP A 127 9.27 -17.08 27.57
C ASP A 127 9.38 -15.57 27.72
N TYR A 128 8.53 -15.02 28.60
CA TYR A 128 8.74 -13.70 29.16
C TYR A 128 10.08 -13.67 29.93
N LYS A 129 11.14 -13.17 29.30
CA LYS A 129 12.42 -12.94 29.98
C LYS A 129 12.34 -11.65 30.79
N LYS A 130 12.00 -11.80 32.07
CA LYS A 130 11.95 -10.74 33.11
C LYS A 130 13.22 -9.85 33.20
N ASN A 131 14.34 -10.25 32.59
CA ASN A 131 15.63 -9.53 32.62
C ASN A 131 16.12 -8.97 31.27
N GLY A 132 15.31 -8.99 30.21
CA GLY A 132 15.64 -8.32 28.93
C GLY A 132 15.19 -6.86 28.84
N ALA A 133 14.35 -6.42 29.79
CA ALA A 133 13.79 -5.07 29.85
C ALA A 133 14.29 -4.36 31.11
N LYS A 134 15.25 -3.44 30.97
CA LYS A 134 15.39 -2.38 31.97
C LYS A 134 14.24 -1.41 31.75
N ALA A 135 13.29 -1.38 32.69
CA ALA A 135 12.31 -0.31 32.76
C ALA A 135 13.03 1.04 32.89
N ILE A 136 12.69 2.00 32.03
CA ILE A 136 13.02 3.41 32.25
C ILE A 136 11.69 4.12 32.49
N GLY A 137 11.36 4.39 33.76
CA GLY A 137 10.20 5.20 34.15
C GLY A 137 8.97 4.42 34.66
N ASN A 138 7.82 5.10 34.73
CA ASN A 138 6.55 4.66 35.35
C ASN A 138 5.73 3.67 34.50
N ALA A 139 6.45 2.78 33.84
CA ALA A 139 5.99 1.84 32.84
C ALA A 139 5.30 0.60 33.42
N ALA A 140 4.04 0.33 33.06
CA ALA A 140 3.33 -0.91 33.43
C ALA A 140 3.79 -2.10 32.56
N ALA A 141 3.45 -3.34 32.98
CA ALA A 141 3.81 -4.60 32.31
C ALA A 141 3.33 -4.73 30.83
N GLU A 142 2.54 -3.78 30.36
CA GLU A 142 2.03 -3.59 28.99
C GLU A 142 3.08 -3.02 28.02
N GLU A 143 4.31 -2.78 28.47
CA GLU A 143 5.26 -1.96 27.71
C GLU A 143 6.17 -2.68 26.71
N VAL A 144 6.17 -4.01 26.61
CA VAL A 144 7.00 -4.68 25.61
C VAL A 144 6.14 -5.63 24.81
N GLN A 145 5.92 -5.28 23.54
CA GLN A 145 5.28 -6.13 22.56
C GLN A 145 6.34 -6.95 21.84
N PHE A 146 6.03 -8.21 21.60
CA PHE A 146 6.83 -9.14 20.83
C PHE A 146 6.02 -9.63 19.63
N VAL A 147 6.73 -10.10 18.61
CA VAL A 147 6.15 -10.74 17.44
C VAL A 147 6.88 -12.06 17.19
N THR A 148 6.10 -13.12 17.03
CA THR A 148 6.57 -14.41 16.55
C THR A 148 6.19 -14.56 15.08
N SER A 149 7.18 -14.86 14.24
CA SER A 149 7.04 -14.99 12.78
C SER A 149 7.98 -16.05 12.24
N VAL A 150 7.73 -16.52 11.02
CA VAL A 150 8.60 -17.49 10.36
C VAL A 150 9.73 -16.76 9.64
N ILE A 151 10.96 -17.24 9.85
CA ILE A 151 12.18 -16.74 9.21
C ILE A 151 13.03 -17.95 8.86
N GLU A 152 13.39 -18.09 7.58
CA GLU A 152 14.26 -19.19 7.11
C GLU A 152 13.79 -20.57 7.61
N ASP A 153 12.48 -20.81 7.51
CA ASP A 153 11.81 -22.02 7.98
C ASP A 153 11.91 -22.29 9.49
N GLU A 154 12.18 -21.26 10.31
CA GLU A 154 12.15 -21.33 11.77
C GLU A 154 11.16 -20.31 12.36
N LEU A 155 10.50 -20.67 13.46
CA LEU A 155 9.66 -19.74 14.22
C LEU A 155 10.53 -18.93 15.19
N ILE A 156 10.64 -17.62 14.93
CA ILE A 156 11.48 -16.69 15.69
C ILE A 156 10.62 -15.63 16.36
N THR A 157 10.90 -15.38 17.64
CA THR A 157 10.27 -14.31 18.42
C THR A 157 11.21 -13.13 18.60
N GLU A 158 10.79 -11.95 18.17
CA GLU A 158 11.55 -10.72 18.22
C GLU A 158 10.79 -9.62 18.99
N ARG A 159 11.51 -8.68 19.60
CA ARG A 159 10.92 -7.49 20.23
C ARG A 159 10.44 -6.52 19.16
N VAL A 160 9.24 -5.98 19.35
CA VAL A 160 8.70 -4.86 18.55
C VAL A 160 9.30 -3.55 19.05
N LEU A 161 9.73 -2.71 18.11
CA LEU A 161 10.26 -1.38 18.38
C LEU A 161 9.14 -0.35 18.57
N LYS A 162 9.36 0.59 19.49
CA LYS A 162 8.44 1.68 19.82
C LYS A 162 8.90 3.02 19.20
N PRO A 163 7.98 3.98 19.00
CA PRO A 163 8.35 5.35 18.67
C PRO A 163 9.34 5.91 19.70
N GLY A 164 10.52 6.32 19.25
CA GLY A 164 11.62 6.78 20.11
C GLY A 164 12.80 5.81 20.23
N ASP A 165 12.62 4.51 19.89
CA ASP A 165 13.74 3.56 19.81
C ASP A 165 14.71 3.90 18.66
N SER A 166 14.20 4.55 17.60
CA SER A 166 14.99 5.13 16.51
C SER A 166 14.31 6.37 15.92
N LYS A 167 15.06 7.23 15.21
CA LYS A 167 14.53 8.45 14.57
C LYS A 167 13.62 8.14 13.37
N GLU A 168 13.74 6.93 12.83
CA GLU A 168 13.05 6.42 11.67
C GLU A 168 11.64 5.91 12.02
N ILE A 169 11.38 5.59 13.29
CA ILE A 169 10.08 5.10 13.78
C ILE A 169 9.20 6.27 14.21
N LYS A 170 8.20 6.58 13.38
CA LYS A 170 7.20 7.62 13.65
C LYS A 170 6.05 7.10 14.51
N GLN A 171 5.39 8.00 15.24
CA GLN A 171 4.16 7.68 15.96
C GLN A 171 3.08 7.17 14.98
N GLY A 172 2.46 6.03 15.29
CA GLY A 172 1.48 5.37 14.41
C GLY A 172 2.08 4.52 13.29
N ALA A 173 3.40 4.32 13.25
CA ALA A 173 4.03 3.35 12.35
C ALA A 173 3.58 1.93 12.69
N ARG A 174 3.56 1.06 11.67
CA ARG A 174 3.28 -0.37 11.87
C ARG A 174 4.29 -0.99 12.86
N PRO A 175 3.88 -1.98 13.68
CA PRO A 175 4.80 -2.76 14.49
C PRO A 175 5.92 -3.35 13.62
N MET A 176 7.17 -3.18 14.05
CA MET A 176 8.33 -3.74 13.35
C MET A 176 9.46 -4.15 14.30
N THR A 177 10.29 -5.09 13.87
CA THR A 177 11.46 -5.57 14.62
C THR A 177 12.72 -4.80 14.24
N GLU A 178 13.79 -4.93 15.04
CA GLU A 178 15.09 -4.31 14.73
C GLU A 178 15.68 -4.82 13.42
N ARG A 179 15.49 -6.10 13.11
CA ARG A 179 15.88 -6.70 11.83
C ARG A 179 15.13 -6.07 10.67
N GLU A 180 13.80 -5.98 10.76
CA GLU A 180 12.97 -5.37 9.71
C GLU A 180 13.35 -3.90 9.47
N LEU A 181 13.70 -3.17 10.53
CA LEU A 181 14.18 -1.80 10.42
C LEU A 181 15.51 -1.73 9.64
N ARG A 182 16.49 -2.58 9.98
CA ARG A 182 17.79 -2.65 9.27
C ARG A 182 17.62 -3.00 7.79
N GLU A 183 16.71 -3.92 7.47
CA GLU A 183 16.40 -4.26 6.07
C GLU A 183 15.80 -3.07 5.31
N LEU A 184 14.92 -2.32 5.96
CA LEU A 184 14.30 -1.13 5.39
C LEU A 184 15.33 -0.02 5.14
N GLU A 185 16.25 0.20 6.07
CA GLU A 185 17.37 1.14 5.92
C GLU A 185 18.28 0.75 4.74
N LYS A 186 18.63 -0.53 4.63
CA LYS A 186 19.44 -1.04 3.51
C LYS A 186 18.75 -0.81 2.17
N LYS A 187 17.45 -1.09 2.07
CA LYS A 187 16.65 -0.82 0.85
C LYS A 187 16.58 0.65 0.53
N LYS A 188 16.42 1.51 1.55
CA LYS A 188 16.41 2.97 1.36
C LYS A 188 17.73 3.47 0.79
N SER A 189 18.87 3.02 1.33
CA SER A 189 20.20 3.36 0.81
C SER A 189 20.37 2.95 -0.66
N GLN A 190 19.97 1.72 -1.01
CA GLN A 190 20.03 1.24 -2.40
C GLN A 190 19.19 2.08 -3.36
N ILE A 191 18.01 2.53 -2.93
CA ILE A 191 17.13 3.38 -3.74
C ILE A 191 17.73 4.77 -3.92
N GLU A 192 18.32 5.35 -2.86
CA GLU A 192 19.00 6.65 -2.92
C GLU A 192 20.19 6.60 -3.88
N GLU A 193 21.02 5.55 -3.80
CA GLU A 193 22.12 5.32 -4.74
C GLU A 193 21.63 5.20 -6.19
N ALA A 194 20.60 4.39 -6.45
CA ALA A 194 20.03 4.22 -7.79
C ALA A 194 19.40 5.50 -8.35
N LEU A 195 18.85 6.36 -7.48
CA LEU A 195 18.27 7.64 -7.86
C LEU A 195 19.38 8.64 -8.22
N ASP A 196 20.47 8.67 -7.46
CA ASP A 196 21.64 9.50 -7.72
C ASP A 196 22.32 9.13 -9.05
N GLU A 197 22.41 7.84 -9.36
CA GLU A 197 22.90 7.39 -10.68
C GLU A 197 22.01 7.87 -11.82
N LYS A 198 20.68 7.69 -11.71
CA LYS A 198 19.73 8.19 -12.72
C LYS A 198 19.77 9.71 -12.86
N LEU A 199 20.01 10.44 -11.78
CA LEU A 199 20.13 11.90 -11.81
C LEU A 199 21.39 12.35 -12.55
N LYS A 200 22.52 11.65 -12.37
CA LYS A 200 23.77 11.89 -13.12
C LYS A 200 23.58 11.66 -14.62
N ASP A 201 22.87 10.59 -15.01
CA ASP A 201 22.56 10.30 -16.41
C ASP A 201 21.69 11.41 -17.04
N LEU A 202 20.68 11.89 -16.31
CA LEU A 202 19.82 13.00 -16.74
C LEU A 202 20.58 14.32 -16.90
N ILE A 203 21.57 14.59 -16.04
CA ILE A 203 22.42 15.78 -16.12
C ILE A 203 23.36 15.68 -17.33
N GLN A 204 23.98 14.53 -17.59
CA GLN A 204 24.80 14.33 -18.78
C GLN A 204 24.02 14.43 -20.11
N ILE A 205 22.74 14.04 -20.11
CA ILE A 205 21.86 14.22 -21.27
C ILE A 205 21.58 15.71 -21.55
N LYS A 206 21.51 16.55 -20.51
CA LYS A 206 21.30 18.00 -20.66
C LYS A 206 22.51 18.75 -21.23
N ASP A 207 23.73 18.30 -20.93
CA ASP A 207 24.95 18.95 -21.44
C ASP A 207 25.25 18.63 -22.91
N LYS A 208 24.70 17.56 -23.48
CA LYS A 208 25.03 17.11 -24.84
C LYS A 208 24.13 17.66 -25.96
N ASN A 209 22.97 18.26 -25.65
CA ASN A 209 21.99 18.65 -26.67
C ASN A 209 21.61 20.15 -26.63
N GLY A 210 22.30 20.96 -27.43
CA GLY A 210 21.83 22.28 -27.85
C GLY A 210 20.50 22.17 -28.62
N GLY A 211 19.47 22.87 -28.14
CA GLY A 211 18.06 22.60 -28.40
C GLY A 211 17.43 23.13 -29.70
N GLY A 212 17.91 22.72 -30.88
CA GLY A 212 17.28 23.07 -32.15
C GLY A 212 16.77 21.89 -32.98
N ALA A 213 17.64 20.89 -33.21
CA ALA A 213 17.34 19.77 -34.12
C ALA A 213 16.46 18.66 -33.51
N VAL A 214 16.40 18.59 -32.17
CA VAL A 214 15.67 17.53 -31.45
C VAL A 214 14.16 17.64 -31.63
N VAL A 215 13.64 18.86 -31.79
CA VAL A 215 12.18 19.10 -31.89
C VAL A 215 11.61 18.53 -33.19
N GLN A 216 12.26 18.77 -34.34
CA GLN A 216 11.82 18.25 -35.63
C GLN A 216 11.97 16.72 -35.74
N GLN A 217 12.98 16.15 -35.09
CA GLN A 217 13.21 14.71 -35.08
C GLN A 217 12.28 13.97 -34.08
N ALA A 218 11.87 14.65 -33.01
CA ALA A 218 10.83 14.18 -32.08
C ALA A 218 9.44 14.24 -32.71
N GLU A 219 9.13 15.27 -33.50
CA GLU A 219 7.87 15.39 -34.25
C GLU A 219 7.74 14.28 -35.30
N LYS A 220 8.78 14.00 -36.10
CA LYS A 220 8.75 12.87 -37.05
C LYS A 220 8.60 11.50 -36.37
N LYS A 221 9.31 11.29 -35.25
CA LYS A 221 9.17 10.06 -34.43
C LYS A 221 7.80 9.94 -33.75
N ALA A 222 7.11 11.04 -33.50
CA ALA A 222 5.76 11.04 -32.95
C ALA A 222 4.75 10.57 -34.00
N VAL A 223 4.88 11.05 -35.25
CA VAL A 223 4.03 10.63 -36.38
C VAL A 223 4.24 9.14 -36.72
N GLU A 224 5.49 8.66 -36.78
CA GLU A 224 5.76 7.22 -36.97
C GLU A 224 5.23 6.36 -35.81
N LYS A 225 5.25 6.88 -34.57
CA LYS A 225 4.62 6.21 -33.42
C LYS A 225 3.10 6.19 -33.53
N GLU A 226 2.48 7.23 -34.07
CA GLU A 226 1.02 7.30 -34.27
C GLU A 226 0.52 6.23 -35.25
N GLU A 227 1.20 6.01 -36.39
CA GLU A 227 0.85 4.96 -37.34
C GLU A 227 1.01 3.55 -36.75
N VAL A 228 2.10 3.32 -36.00
CA VAL A 228 2.34 2.03 -35.31
C VAL A 228 1.33 1.78 -34.18
N ILE A 229 0.91 2.82 -33.47
CA ILE A 229 -0.17 2.74 -32.47
C ILE A 229 -1.51 2.44 -33.16
N GLU A 230 -1.84 3.03 -34.30
CA GLU A 230 -3.08 2.68 -35.01
C GLU A 230 -3.10 1.20 -35.47
N GLU A 231 -1.99 0.66 -36.00
CA GLU A 231 -1.92 -0.75 -36.45
C GLU A 231 -1.98 -1.76 -35.29
N VAL A 232 -1.27 -1.52 -34.19
CA VAL A 232 -1.26 -2.44 -33.03
C VAL A 232 -2.63 -2.50 -32.37
N TYR A 233 -3.35 -1.37 -32.24
CA TYR A 233 -4.65 -1.34 -31.59
C TYR A 233 -5.80 -1.76 -32.50
N ALA A 234 -5.65 -1.65 -33.82
CA ALA A 234 -6.58 -2.25 -34.78
C ALA A 234 -6.61 -3.80 -34.69
N SER A 235 -5.58 -4.41 -34.08
CA SER A 235 -5.48 -5.87 -33.87
C SER A 235 -5.98 -6.37 -32.51
N ALA A 236 -6.19 -5.47 -31.54
CA ALA A 236 -6.66 -5.84 -30.20
C ALA A 236 -8.17 -6.09 -30.21
N THR A 237 -8.62 -7.19 -29.59
CA THR A 237 -10.05 -7.51 -29.56
C THR A 237 -10.78 -6.63 -28.55
N LYS A 238 -12.10 -6.51 -28.72
CA LYS A 238 -12.99 -5.80 -27.80
C LYS A 238 -12.77 -6.23 -26.35
N GLU A 239 -12.66 -7.54 -26.14
CA GLU A 239 -12.52 -8.19 -24.85
C GLU A 239 -11.18 -7.85 -24.17
N GLU A 240 -10.10 -7.70 -24.95
CA GLU A 240 -8.78 -7.31 -24.43
C GLU A 240 -8.79 -5.87 -23.90
N ILE A 241 -9.48 -4.97 -24.62
CA ILE A 241 -9.59 -3.58 -24.22
C ILE A 241 -10.48 -3.48 -22.96
N GLU A 242 -11.63 -4.15 -22.94
CA GLU A 242 -12.50 -4.23 -21.75
C GLU A 242 -11.79 -4.83 -20.53
N ALA A 243 -10.90 -5.80 -20.72
CA ALA A 243 -10.11 -6.36 -19.63
C ALA A 243 -9.08 -5.36 -19.06
N ILE A 244 -8.37 -4.63 -19.93
CA ILE A 244 -7.44 -3.56 -19.52
C ILE A 244 -8.20 -2.45 -18.77
N VAL A 245 -9.37 -2.07 -19.30
CA VAL A 245 -10.27 -1.08 -18.67
C VAL A 245 -10.59 -1.49 -17.23
N SER A 246 -11.11 -2.71 -17.07
CA SER A 246 -11.52 -3.26 -15.79
C SER A 246 -10.35 -3.32 -14.80
N SER A 247 -9.17 -3.72 -15.27
CA SER A 247 -7.95 -3.77 -14.44
C SER A 247 -7.55 -2.38 -13.91
N ILE A 248 -7.57 -1.35 -14.77
CA ILE A 248 -7.24 0.03 -14.35
C ILE A 248 -8.20 0.52 -13.27
N GLU A 249 -9.50 0.23 -13.40
CA GLU A 249 -10.51 0.62 -12.42
C GLU A 249 -10.33 -0.07 -11.08
N ASP A 250 -10.03 -1.38 -11.09
CA ASP A 250 -9.73 -2.17 -9.90
C ASP A 250 -8.49 -1.64 -9.16
N GLN A 251 -7.39 -1.37 -9.88
CA GLN A 251 -6.18 -0.79 -9.29
C GLN A 251 -6.43 0.61 -8.70
N LYS A 252 -7.18 1.44 -9.41
CA LYS A 252 -7.61 2.76 -8.91
C LYS A 252 -8.46 2.64 -7.64
N ALA A 253 -9.41 1.70 -7.60
CA ALA A 253 -10.28 1.47 -6.44
C ALA A 253 -9.46 1.03 -5.22
N LYS A 254 -8.60 0.02 -5.38
CA LYS A 254 -7.66 -0.42 -4.33
C LYS A 254 -6.75 0.72 -3.87
N GLY A 255 -6.27 1.55 -4.79
CA GLY A 255 -5.47 2.72 -4.48
C GLY A 255 -6.23 3.74 -3.62
N ASN A 256 -7.52 3.96 -3.91
CA ASN A 256 -8.39 4.82 -3.11
C ASN A 256 -8.63 4.25 -1.71
N GLU A 257 -8.84 2.94 -1.58
CA GLU A 257 -9.00 2.27 -0.28
C GLU A 257 -7.72 2.44 0.55
N ALA A 258 -6.55 2.14 -0.01
CA ALA A 258 -5.26 2.35 0.65
C ALA A 258 -5.06 3.82 1.05
N PHE A 259 -5.47 4.77 0.21
CA PHE A 259 -5.43 6.20 0.55
C PHE A 259 -6.30 6.54 1.76
N THR A 260 -7.53 6.00 1.82
CA THR A 260 -8.44 6.22 2.95
C THR A 260 -7.95 5.58 4.25
N SER A 261 -7.25 4.45 4.15
CA SER A 261 -6.59 3.77 5.27
C SER A 261 -5.30 4.46 5.73
N GLY A 262 -4.84 5.51 5.02
CA GLY A 262 -3.60 6.24 5.33
C GLY A 262 -2.33 5.55 4.82
N GLU A 263 -2.46 4.46 4.06
CA GLU A 263 -1.37 3.68 3.48
C GLU A 263 -0.89 4.32 2.16
N TYR A 264 -0.39 5.55 2.24
CA TYR A 264 -0.09 6.38 1.06
C TYR A 264 0.95 5.76 0.11
N ALA A 265 1.92 4.99 0.62
CA ALA A 265 2.91 4.30 -0.20
C ALA A 265 2.28 3.18 -1.04
N GLN A 266 1.36 2.41 -0.44
CA GLN A 266 0.59 1.38 -1.14
C GLN A 266 -0.37 1.99 -2.16
N ALA A 267 -1.04 3.10 -1.80
CA ALA A 267 -1.84 3.86 -2.75
C ALA A 267 -1.02 4.33 -3.96
N ILE A 268 0.21 4.81 -3.76
CA ILE A 268 1.11 5.21 -4.86
C ILE A 268 1.42 4.04 -5.79
N LEU A 269 1.71 2.85 -5.22
CA LEU A 269 1.99 1.66 -6.02
C LEU A 269 0.79 1.30 -6.91
N LEU A 270 -0.40 1.25 -6.33
CA LEU A 270 -1.64 0.89 -7.02
C LEU A 270 -2.01 1.92 -8.10
N TYR A 271 -1.87 3.21 -7.82
CA TYR A 271 -2.05 4.25 -8.84
C TYR A 271 -0.98 4.20 -9.93
N THR A 272 0.24 3.77 -9.62
CA THR A 272 1.30 3.60 -10.63
C THR A 272 1.00 2.42 -11.54
N MET A 273 0.55 1.29 -10.99
CA MET A 273 0.09 0.14 -11.79
C MET A 273 -1.07 0.55 -12.71
N ALA A 274 -2.06 1.30 -12.19
CA ALA A 274 -3.16 1.81 -12.99
C ALA A 274 -2.69 2.74 -14.12
N LEU A 275 -1.67 3.57 -13.89
CA LEU A 275 -1.10 4.46 -14.91
C LEU A 275 -0.25 3.73 -15.95
N ASP A 276 0.52 2.73 -15.54
CA ASP A 276 1.33 1.90 -16.45
C ASP A 276 0.44 1.06 -17.36
N GLU A 277 -0.66 0.54 -16.83
CA GLU A 277 -1.65 -0.18 -17.62
C GLU A 277 -2.47 0.76 -18.49
N ALA A 278 -2.84 1.94 -17.98
CA ALA A 278 -3.46 2.97 -18.79
C ALA A 278 -2.56 3.40 -19.94
N ALA A 279 -1.23 3.44 -19.78
CA ALA A 279 -0.29 3.78 -20.86
C ALA A 279 -0.31 2.79 -22.03
N ARG A 280 -0.91 1.60 -21.85
CA ARG A 280 -1.22 0.64 -22.91
C ARG A 280 -2.53 0.94 -23.63
N LEU A 281 -3.12 2.12 -23.42
CA LEU A 281 -4.24 2.64 -24.18
C LEU A 281 -3.83 3.92 -24.92
N PRO A 282 -4.37 4.20 -26.12
CA PRO A 282 -4.06 5.42 -26.85
C PRO A 282 -4.67 6.62 -26.11
N ASP A 283 -3.93 7.74 -26.07
CA ASP A 283 -4.40 9.00 -25.44
C ASP A 283 -4.96 9.99 -26.49
N VAL A 284 -5.30 9.49 -27.68
CA VAL A 284 -5.57 10.33 -28.86
C VAL A 284 -7.06 10.33 -29.17
N SER A 285 -7.68 11.52 -29.14
CA SER A 285 -9.12 11.73 -29.36
C SER A 285 -9.65 11.05 -30.64
N SER A 286 -8.86 11.03 -31.73
CA SER A 286 -9.23 10.38 -33.00
C SER A 286 -9.26 8.85 -32.93
N VAL A 287 -8.33 8.25 -32.20
CA VAL A 287 -8.24 6.80 -31.99
C VAL A 287 -9.34 6.35 -31.02
N THR A 288 -9.58 7.14 -29.97
CA THR A 288 -10.69 6.92 -29.02
C THR A 288 -12.07 7.05 -29.68
N GLU A 289 -12.27 8.00 -30.60
CA GLU A 289 -13.53 8.12 -31.37
C GLU A 289 -13.73 6.90 -32.28
N LYS A 290 -12.70 6.48 -33.05
CA LYS A 290 -12.78 5.28 -33.91
C LYS A 290 -13.05 4.01 -33.10
N LEU A 291 -12.39 3.82 -31.94
CA LEU A 291 -12.64 2.68 -31.04
C LEU A 291 -14.04 2.72 -30.41
N SER A 292 -14.53 3.89 -29.99
CA SER A 292 -15.91 4.03 -29.51
C SER A 292 -16.95 3.75 -30.60
N SER A 293 -16.65 4.09 -31.86
CA SER A 293 -17.56 3.80 -32.96
C SER A 293 -17.60 2.32 -33.37
N SER A 294 -16.54 1.55 -33.09
CA SER A 294 -16.35 0.18 -33.58
C SER A 294 -16.47 -0.91 -32.51
N VAL A 295 -16.26 -0.58 -31.23
CA VAL A 295 -16.01 -1.57 -30.17
C VAL A 295 -16.78 -1.28 -28.87
N ILE A 296 -16.87 -0.02 -28.43
CA ILE A 296 -17.37 0.36 -27.09
C ILE A 296 -18.54 1.36 -27.24
N SER A 297 -19.70 1.09 -26.62
CA SER A 297 -20.91 1.93 -26.78
C SER A 297 -20.82 3.36 -26.21
N GLU A 298 -19.74 3.71 -25.51
CA GLU A 298 -19.49 5.03 -24.93
C GLU A 298 -18.11 5.61 -25.32
N PRO A 299 -17.94 6.94 -25.37
CA PRO A 299 -16.67 7.57 -25.74
C PRO A 299 -15.54 7.23 -24.75
N LEU A 300 -14.41 6.70 -25.25
CA LEU A 300 -13.25 6.36 -24.41
C LEU A 300 -12.69 7.56 -23.63
N GLU A 301 -12.91 8.79 -24.12
CA GLU A 301 -12.52 10.06 -23.48
C GLU A 301 -13.11 10.23 -22.06
N GLN A 302 -14.16 9.48 -21.72
CA GLN A 302 -14.78 9.46 -20.39
C GLN A 302 -14.32 8.29 -19.49
N LEU A 303 -13.78 7.20 -20.02
CA LEU A 303 -13.52 5.98 -19.24
C LEU A 303 -12.20 6.01 -18.45
N PHE A 304 -11.21 6.81 -18.83
CA PHE A 304 -9.92 6.83 -18.15
C PHE A 304 -9.49 8.22 -17.72
N PRO A 305 -9.83 8.63 -16.49
CA PRO A 305 -9.30 9.88 -16.00
C PRO A 305 -7.88 9.65 -15.48
N ARG A 306 -6.91 9.47 -16.39
CA ARG A 306 -5.46 9.47 -16.06
C ARG A 306 -5.12 10.70 -15.21
N HIS A 307 -5.73 11.84 -15.53
CA HIS A 307 -5.67 13.07 -14.74
C HIS A 307 -6.18 12.92 -13.29
N VAL A 308 -7.23 12.12 -13.04
CA VAL A 308 -7.70 11.77 -11.68
C VAL A 308 -6.67 10.88 -10.97
N ILE A 309 -6.16 9.84 -11.64
CA ILE A 309 -5.19 8.90 -11.03
C ILE A 309 -3.90 9.65 -10.67
N LEU A 310 -3.38 10.49 -11.57
CA LEU A 310 -2.25 11.38 -11.33
C LEU A 310 -2.52 12.34 -10.17
N SER A 311 -3.68 12.99 -10.12
CA SER A 311 -4.05 13.88 -9.00
C SER A 311 -4.15 13.14 -7.67
N ASN A 312 -4.63 11.90 -7.65
CA ASN A 312 -4.70 11.08 -6.44
C ASN A 312 -3.31 10.66 -5.99
N ARG A 313 -2.44 10.21 -6.91
CA ARG A 313 -1.04 9.89 -6.62
C ARG A 313 -0.24 11.11 -6.16
N SER A 314 -0.49 12.28 -6.75
CA SER A 314 0.03 13.57 -6.30
C SER A 314 -0.38 13.86 -4.85
N ALA A 315 -1.63 13.59 -4.48
CA ALA A 315 -2.09 13.72 -3.10
C ALA A 315 -1.31 12.84 -2.13
N CYS A 316 -1.02 11.59 -2.51
CA CYS A 316 -0.19 10.68 -1.70
C CYS A 316 1.24 11.23 -1.55
N PHE A 317 1.85 11.70 -2.63
CA PHE A 317 3.19 12.30 -2.58
C PHE A 317 3.24 13.53 -1.67
N LEU A 318 2.20 14.38 -1.68
CA LEU A 318 2.09 15.49 -0.72
C LEU A 318 2.04 15.00 0.72
N LYS A 319 1.28 13.93 1.01
CA LYS A 319 1.17 13.34 2.36
C LYS A 319 2.49 12.75 2.85
N LEU A 320 3.31 12.22 1.94
CA LEU A 320 4.62 11.66 2.24
C LEU A 320 5.76 12.68 2.22
N GLY A 321 5.50 13.95 1.85
CA GLY A 321 6.54 14.98 1.77
C GLY A 321 7.36 14.99 0.47
N HIS A 322 6.97 14.18 -0.53
CA HIS A 322 7.64 14.11 -1.84
C HIS A 322 7.12 15.20 -2.79
N HIS A 323 7.41 16.46 -2.48
CA HIS A 323 6.80 17.61 -3.13
C HIS A 323 7.11 17.72 -4.64
N GLU A 324 8.31 17.34 -5.08
CA GLU A 324 8.68 17.34 -6.50
C GLU A 324 7.87 16.33 -7.33
N LYS A 325 7.67 15.13 -6.79
CA LYS A 325 6.85 14.09 -7.43
C LYS A 325 5.38 14.51 -7.47
N ALA A 326 4.89 15.11 -6.39
CA ALA A 326 3.55 15.69 -6.36
C ALA A 326 3.37 16.81 -7.39
N LEU A 327 4.37 17.67 -7.56
CA LEU A 327 4.36 18.74 -8.56
C LEU A 327 4.30 18.18 -9.97
N LYS A 328 5.09 17.15 -10.27
CA LYS A 328 5.07 16.47 -11.57
C LYS A 328 3.68 15.91 -11.86
N ASP A 329 3.16 15.05 -10.99
CA ASP A 329 1.84 14.44 -11.18
C ASP A 329 0.70 15.48 -11.25
N GLY A 330 0.77 16.54 -10.45
CA GLY A 330 -0.21 17.63 -10.48
C GLY A 330 -0.15 18.45 -11.78
N SER A 331 1.05 18.62 -12.35
CA SER A 331 1.24 19.31 -13.63
C SER A 331 0.78 18.44 -14.80
N ASP A 332 1.10 17.15 -14.79
CA ASP A 332 0.66 16.19 -15.79
C ASP A 332 -0.88 16.07 -15.79
N ALA A 333 -1.51 16.08 -14.59
CA ALA A 333 -2.96 16.13 -14.46
C ALA A 333 -3.58 17.43 -15.02
N GLU A 334 -2.95 18.60 -14.81
CA GLU A 334 -3.40 19.88 -15.41
C GLU A 334 -3.28 19.85 -16.94
N ILE A 335 -2.23 19.26 -17.49
CA ILE A 335 -2.03 19.16 -18.95
C ILE A 335 -3.12 18.26 -19.57
N LEU A 336 -3.39 17.11 -18.95
CA LEU A 336 -4.39 16.17 -19.45
C LEU A 336 -5.83 16.68 -19.31
N ASN A 337 -6.14 17.37 -18.22
CA ASN A 337 -7.45 18.00 -18.05
C ASN A 337 -7.34 19.32 -17.28
N PRO A 338 -7.24 20.46 -17.99
CA PRO A 338 -7.16 21.78 -17.37
C PRO A 338 -8.40 22.16 -16.54
N ALA A 339 -9.56 21.57 -16.83
CA ALA A 339 -10.79 21.80 -16.07
C ALA A 339 -10.86 20.96 -14.78
N TYR A 340 -9.99 19.97 -14.62
CA TYR A 340 -9.96 19.14 -13.42
C TYR A 340 -9.24 19.84 -12.27
N VAL A 341 -10.01 20.60 -11.49
CA VAL A 341 -9.47 21.53 -10.48
C VAL A 341 -8.55 20.86 -9.46
N LYS A 342 -8.80 19.58 -9.14
CA LYS A 342 -8.02 18.86 -8.13
C LYS A 342 -6.56 18.72 -8.57
N GLY A 343 -6.27 18.44 -9.85
CA GLY A 343 -4.90 18.37 -10.36
C GLY A 343 -4.16 19.70 -10.22
N VAL A 344 -4.80 20.79 -10.68
CA VAL A 344 -4.27 22.16 -10.57
C VAL A 344 -4.05 22.58 -9.11
N PHE A 345 -4.99 22.22 -8.23
CA PHE A 345 -4.88 22.46 -6.80
C PHE A 345 -3.70 21.69 -6.17
N ARG A 346 -3.49 20.41 -6.54
CA ARG A 346 -2.36 19.61 -6.06
C ARG A 346 -1.01 20.19 -6.49
N LYS A 347 -0.90 20.67 -7.73
CA LYS A 347 0.27 21.42 -8.22
C LYS A 347 0.55 22.64 -7.35
N GLY A 348 -0.47 23.45 -7.07
CA GLY A 348 -0.35 24.63 -6.21
C GLY A 348 0.12 24.29 -4.79
N LEU A 349 -0.42 23.24 -4.19
CA LEU A 349 0.03 22.76 -2.87
C LEU A 349 1.47 22.25 -2.88
N ALA A 350 1.89 21.55 -3.93
CA ALA A 350 3.26 21.07 -4.08
C ALA A 350 4.25 22.24 -4.19
N LEU A 351 3.97 23.23 -5.03
CA LEU A 351 4.78 24.45 -5.16
C LEU A 351 4.88 25.21 -3.84
N HIS A 352 3.77 25.34 -3.11
CA HIS A 352 3.75 25.97 -1.79
C HIS A 352 4.65 25.21 -0.80
N ALA A 353 4.57 23.88 -0.78
CA ALA A 353 5.40 23.05 0.10
C ALA A 353 6.90 23.13 -0.24
N MET A 354 7.24 23.36 -1.50
CA MET A 354 8.62 23.61 -1.96
C MET A 354 9.12 25.05 -1.73
N GLY A 355 8.32 25.94 -1.13
CA GLY A 355 8.67 27.34 -0.96
C GLY A 355 8.59 28.19 -2.23
N ARG A 356 8.08 27.63 -3.33
CA ARG A 356 7.91 28.32 -4.63
C ARG A 356 6.59 29.11 -4.62
N TYR A 357 6.47 30.06 -3.69
CA TYR A 357 5.18 30.69 -3.36
C TYR A 357 4.55 31.47 -4.52
N ARG A 358 5.36 32.15 -5.36
CA ARG A 358 4.85 32.89 -6.52
C ARG A 358 4.16 31.97 -7.53
N GLU A 359 4.81 30.86 -7.87
CA GLU A 359 4.24 29.88 -8.79
C GLU A 359 3.04 29.13 -8.16
N ALA A 360 3.07 28.92 -6.85
CA ALA A 360 1.93 28.37 -6.12
C ALA A 360 0.70 29.27 -6.21
N ILE A 361 0.87 30.59 -6.06
CA ILE A 361 -0.20 31.58 -6.21
C ILE A 361 -0.80 31.51 -7.63
N ASP A 362 0.04 31.45 -8.66
CA ASP A 362 -0.43 31.37 -10.05
C ASP A 362 -1.27 30.10 -10.29
N ALA A 363 -0.81 28.94 -9.81
CA ALA A 363 -1.56 27.69 -9.92
C ALA A 363 -2.87 27.71 -9.10
N LEU A 364 -2.83 28.21 -7.86
CA LEU A 364 -4.02 28.29 -7.00
C LEU A 364 -5.04 29.31 -7.49
N ALA A 365 -4.60 30.40 -8.12
CA ALA A 365 -5.47 31.38 -8.76
C ALA A 365 -6.19 30.77 -9.99
N LYS A 366 -5.51 29.94 -10.79
CA LYS A 366 -6.17 29.15 -11.84
C LYS A 366 -7.22 28.21 -11.26
N ALA A 367 -6.87 27.47 -10.19
CA ALA A 367 -7.81 26.58 -9.53
C ALA A 367 -9.03 27.35 -8.97
N GLN A 368 -8.83 28.55 -8.44
CA GLN A 368 -9.91 29.40 -7.93
C GLN A 368 -10.81 29.94 -9.04
N LYS A 369 -10.29 30.20 -10.25
CA LYS A 369 -11.12 30.60 -11.39
C LYS A 369 -12.10 29.48 -11.79
N VAL A 370 -11.68 28.23 -11.69
CA VAL A 370 -12.52 27.06 -11.99
C VAL A 370 -13.54 26.81 -10.86
N GLU A 371 -13.12 26.89 -9.59
CA GLU A 371 -14.02 26.77 -8.43
C GLU A 371 -13.96 27.98 -7.47
N PRO A 372 -14.65 29.10 -7.79
CA PRO A 372 -14.56 30.34 -7.01
C PRO A 372 -15.05 30.24 -5.56
N LYS A 373 -15.94 29.28 -5.29
CA LYS A 373 -16.56 29.07 -3.97
C LYS A 373 -15.81 28.06 -3.10
N ASN A 374 -14.73 27.45 -3.60
CA ASN A 374 -14.00 26.44 -2.84
C ASN A 374 -13.13 27.08 -1.75
N LYS A 375 -13.53 26.86 -0.49
CA LYS A 375 -12.85 27.42 0.68
C LYS A 375 -11.40 26.95 0.82
N GLN A 376 -11.10 25.70 0.46
CA GLN A 376 -9.74 25.14 0.58
C GLN A 376 -8.76 25.84 -0.37
N ILE A 377 -9.20 26.10 -1.61
CA ILE A 377 -8.39 26.83 -2.59
C ILE A 377 -8.13 28.26 -2.11
N LYS A 378 -9.18 28.95 -1.64
CA LYS A 378 -9.06 30.31 -1.10
C LYS A 378 -8.08 30.39 0.08
N GLN A 379 -8.15 29.42 1.00
CA GLN A 379 -7.23 29.34 2.15
C GLN A 379 -5.79 29.07 1.70
N ALA A 380 -5.58 28.11 0.80
CA ALA A 380 -4.25 27.79 0.27
C ALA A 380 -3.62 29.00 -0.43
N LEU A 381 -4.41 29.75 -1.20
CA LEU A 381 -3.96 30.97 -1.88
C LEU A 381 -3.52 32.03 -0.87
N GLN A 382 -4.35 32.30 0.14
CA GLN A 382 -4.03 33.25 1.20
C GLN A 382 -2.76 32.85 1.98
N PHE A 383 -2.57 31.56 2.27
CA PHE A 383 -1.35 31.09 2.90
C PHE A 383 -0.11 31.31 2.03
N ALA A 384 -0.21 31.05 0.72
CA ALA A 384 0.89 31.29 -0.21
C ALA A 384 1.25 32.79 -0.30
N GLU A 385 0.25 33.67 -0.36
CA GLU A 385 0.45 35.14 -0.36
C GLU A 385 1.14 35.64 0.92
N VAL A 386 0.67 35.18 2.09
CA VAL A 386 1.28 35.55 3.38
C VAL A 386 2.73 35.07 3.46
N ARG A 387 3.02 33.83 3.02
CA ARG A 387 4.39 33.29 3.01
C ARG A 387 5.31 34.07 2.07
N LEU A 388 4.83 34.43 0.87
CA LEU A 388 5.59 35.25 -0.07
C LEU A 388 5.91 36.63 0.52
N HIS A 389 4.94 37.29 1.16
CA HIS A 389 5.17 38.58 1.83
C HIS A 389 6.19 38.49 2.98
N GLN A 390 6.14 37.42 3.79
CA GLN A 390 7.12 37.19 4.84
C GLN A 390 8.53 36.98 4.28
N GLU A 391 8.66 36.24 3.18
CA GLU A 391 9.95 36.01 2.52
C GLU A 391 10.53 37.30 1.93
N MET A 392 9.70 38.11 1.25
CA MET A 392 10.12 39.40 0.71
C MET A 392 10.56 40.36 1.80
N ARG A 393 9.83 40.42 2.92
CA ARG A 393 10.20 41.29 4.05
C ARG A 393 11.54 40.87 4.67
N LYS A 394 11.76 39.57 4.89
CA LYS A 394 13.05 39.08 5.41
C LYS A 394 14.21 39.44 4.49
N ARG A 395 14.03 39.33 3.16
CA ARG A 395 15.06 39.71 2.17
C ARG A 395 15.36 41.21 2.12
N MET A 396 14.48 42.07 2.61
CA MET A 396 14.73 43.50 2.74
C MET A 396 15.43 43.87 4.06
N GLU A 397 15.33 43.01 5.07
CA GLU A 397 15.91 43.20 6.41
C GLU A 397 17.30 42.55 6.57
N THR A 398 17.69 41.66 5.64
CA THR A 398 19.05 41.10 5.46
C THR A 398 19.79 41.78 4.34
#